data_AF-A0A315RDX7-F1
#
_entry.id   AF-A0A315RDX7-F1
#
_cell.length_a   1.000
_cell.length_b   1.000
_cell.length_c   1.000
_cell.angle_alpha   90.00
_cell.angle_beta   90.00
_cell.angle_gamma   90.00
#
_symmetry.space_group_name_H-M   'P 1'
#
loop_
_entity.id
_entity.type
_entity.pdbx_description
1 polymer ?
#
loop_
_entity_poly.entity_id
_entity_poly.type
_entity_poly.pdbx_seq_one_letter_code
_entity_poly.pdbx_strand_id
1 'polypeptide(L)' 'MIMNNISDKKFGEIVDELDKKIIKVLETDIPLNLNPYQKIAEDLNIDRAELLTRLQKLKEKKF' A
#
# COMPACT_ATOMS: atom_id res chain seq x y z
N MET A 1 6.58 18.29 15.41
CA MET A 1 5.73 17.36 14.65
C MET A 1 6.35 15.98 14.82
N ILE A 2 5.76 15.11 15.66
CA ILE A 2 6.38 13.85 16.07
C ILE A 2 6.26 12.87 14.90
N MET A 3 7.36 12.65 14.16
CA MET A 3 7.49 11.53 13.23
C MET A 3 7.80 10.28 14.06
N ASN A 4 6.78 9.45 14.27
CA ASN A 4 6.90 8.19 15.00
C ASN A 4 7.76 7.21 14.21
N ASN A 5 9.00 7.08 14.64
CA ASN A 5 10.04 6.21 14.08
C ASN A 5 9.91 4.75 14.59
N ILE A 6 8.69 4.21 14.58
CA ILE A 6 8.36 2.86 15.08
C ILE A 6 8.16 1.90 13.90
N SER A 7 9.16 1.72 13.01
CA SER A 7 8.93 0.80 11.89
C SER A 7 10.16 0.25 11.14
N ASP A 8 11.40 0.47 11.56
CA ASP A 8 12.49 0.25 10.59
C ASP A 8 13.23 -1.09 10.68
N LYS A 9 12.97 -1.95 11.68
CA LYS A 9 13.80 -3.18 11.86
C LYS A 9 13.09 -4.54 11.71
N LYS A 10 11.75 -4.59 11.65
CA LYS A 10 10.97 -5.81 11.35
C LYS A 10 10.14 -5.74 10.06
N PHE A 11 10.15 -4.59 9.39
CA PHE A 11 9.28 -4.31 8.25
C PHE A 11 9.89 -4.73 6.91
N GLY A 12 11.22 -4.67 6.79
CA GLY A 12 11.94 -5.05 5.56
C GLY A 12 11.87 -6.53 5.20
N GLU A 13 11.51 -7.42 6.13
CA GLU A 13 11.34 -8.86 5.85
C GLU A 13 9.90 -9.23 5.48
N ILE A 14 8.92 -8.34 5.66
CA ILE A 14 7.48 -8.66 5.58
C ILE A 14 6.72 -7.77 4.59
N VAL A 15 7.22 -6.57 4.29
CA VAL A 15 6.58 -5.58 3.43
C VAL A 15 7.55 -5.19 2.31
N ASP A 16 7.21 -5.56 1.08
CA ASP A 16 7.99 -5.28 -0.11
C ASP A 16 8.03 -3.77 -0.43
N GLU A 17 8.99 -3.32 -1.25
CA GLU A 17 9.04 -1.92 -1.69
C GLU A 17 7.75 -1.50 -2.39
N LEU A 18 7.10 -2.42 -3.11
CA LEU A 18 5.82 -2.15 -3.74
C LEU A 18 4.70 -1.95 -2.71
N ASP A 19 4.65 -2.74 -1.64
CA ASP A 19 3.65 -2.58 -0.57
C ASP A 19 3.79 -1.22 0.13
N LYS A 20 5.03 -0.76 0.33
CA LYS A 20 5.29 0.60 0.84
C LYS A 20 4.77 1.68 -0.10
N LYS A 21 4.95 1.52 -1.41
CA LYS A 21 4.41 2.44 -2.42
C LYS A 21 2.88 2.44 -2.41
N ILE A 22 2.25 1.26 -2.34
CA ILE A 22 0.79 1.12 -2.27
C ILE A 22 0.23 1.88 -1.07
N ILE A 23 0.79 1.65 0.13
CA ILE A 23 0.35 2.32 1.36
C ILE A 23 0.55 3.83 1.22
N LYS A 24 1.71 4.28 0.73
CA LYS A 24 2.01 5.69 0.55
C LYS A 24 1.04 6.38 -0.41
N VAL A 25 0.67 5.74 -1.52
CA VAL A 25 -0.32 6.29 -2.46
C VAL A 25 -1.69 6.39 -1.78
N LEU A 26 -2.13 5.34 -1.09
CA LEU A 26 -3.42 5.32 -0.39
C LEU A 26 -3.50 6.33 0.77
N GLU A 27 -2.40 6.57 1.49
CA GLU A 27 -2.33 7.60 2.54
C GLU A 27 -2.27 9.02 1.98
N THR A 28 -1.69 9.20 0.79
CA THR A 28 -1.51 10.53 0.17
C THR A 28 -2.77 10.98 -0.56
N ASP A 29 -3.29 10.16 -1.47
CA ASP A 29 -4.45 10.52 -2.29
C ASP A 29 -5.16 9.27 -2.82
N ILE A 30 -6.44 9.12 -2.49
CA ILE A 30 -7.30 8.11 -3.10
C ILE A 30 -8.09 8.81 -4.21
N PRO A 31 -7.86 8.46 -5.49
CA PRO A 31 -8.52 9.15 -6.59
C PRO A 31 -10.03 8.92 -6.55
N LEU A 32 -10.81 10.00 -6.49
CA LEU A 32 -12.28 9.95 -6.48
C LEU A 32 -12.85 9.61 -7.87
N ASN A 33 -12.69 8.36 -8.29
CA ASN A 33 -13.22 7.85 -9.54
C ASN A 33 -13.98 6.52 -9.32
N LEU A 34 -14.53 5.96 -10.40
CA LEU A 34 -15.30 4.70 -10.36
C LEU A 34 -14.47 3.47 -9.94
N ASN A 35 -13.16 3.48 -10.17
CA ASN A 35 -12.26 2.35 -9.88
C ASN A 35 -10.90 2.86 -9.35
N PRO A 36 -10.85 3.39 -8.11
CA PRO A 36 -9.65 4.03 -7.58
C PRO A 36 -8.46 3.08 -7.55
N TYR A 37 -8.70 1.85 -7.12
CA TYR A 37 -7.70 0.79 -7.04
C TYR A 37 -7.18 0.37 -8.41
N GLN A 38 -8.00 0.43 -9.48
CA GLN A 38 -7.52 0.15 -10.83
C GLN A 38 -6.50 1.19 -11.24
N LYS A 39 -6.80 2.47 -11.01
CA LYS A 39 -5.91 3.58 -11.36
C LYS A 39 -4.61 3.55 -10.57
N ILE A 40 -4.68 3.20 -9.28
CA ILE A 40 -3.49 3.01 -8.44
C ILE A 40 -2.64 1.83 -8.94
N ALA A 41 -3.28 0.72 -9.33
CA ALA A 41 -2.57 -0.43 -9.88
C ALA A 41 -1.85 -0.08 -11.20
N GLU A 42 -2.52 0.66 -12.10
CA GLU A 42 -1.93 1.15 -13.34
C GLU A 42 -0.74 2.08 -13.10
N ASP A 43 -0.86 3.03 -12.16
CA ASP A 43 0.22 3.95 -11.77
C ASP A 43 1.44 3.18 -11.23
N LEU A 44 1.18 2.14 -10.44
CA LEU A 44 2.19 1.26 -9.87
C LEU A 44 2.67 0.17 -10.82
N ASN A 45 2.18 0.11 -12.06
CA ASN A 45 2.49 -0.91 -13.07
C ASN A 45 2.28 -2.35 -12.57
N ILE A 46 1.20 -2.56 -11.82
CA ILE A 46 0.79 -3.87 -11.29
C ILE A 46 -0.64 -4.20 -11.67
N ASP A 47 -0.99 -5.47 -11.53
CA ASP A 47 -2.37 -5.89 -11.71
C ASP A 47 -3.25 -5.45 -10.53
N ARG A 48 -4.52 -5.11 -10.84
CA ARG A 48 -5.50 -4.73 -9.80
C ARG A 48 -5.74 -5.86 -8.80
N ALA A 49 -5.81 -7.11 -9.25
CA ALA A 49 -5.97 -8.24 -8.36
C ALA A 49 -4.76 -8.39 -7.45
N GLU A 50 -3.54 -8.20 -7.96
CA GLU A 50 -2.33 -8.21 -7.15
C GLU A 50 -2.34 -7.12 -6.07
N LEU A 51 -2.72 -5.88 -6.44
CA LEU A 51 -2.91 -4.78 -5.50
C LEU A 51 -3.91 -5.16 -4.38
N LEU A 52 -5.07 -5.69 -4.74
CA LEU A 52 -6.12 -6.06 -3.78
C LEU A 52 -5.70 -7.23 -2.88
N THR A 53 -4.98 -8.22 -3.42
CA THR A 53 -4.43 -9.33 -2.63
C THR A 53 -3.41 -8.83 -1.62
N ARG A 54 -2.52 -7.92 -2.02
CA ARG A 54 -1.55 -7.28 -1.12
C ARG A 54 -2.24 -6.47 -0.03
N LEU A 55 -3.24 -5.65 -0.38
CA LEU A 55 -4.04 -4.89 0.58
C LEU A 55 -4.76 -5.77 1.59
N GLN A 56 -5.33 -6.91 1.15
CA GLN A 56 -5.94 -7.87 2.05
C GLN A 56 -4.91 -8.46 3.02
N LYS A 57 -3.73 -8.87 2.54
CA LYS A 57 -2.64 -9.36 3.40
C LYS A 57 -2.20 -8.32 4.42
N LEU A 58 -2.13 -7.05 4.02
CA LEU A 58 -1.79 -5.93 4.91
C LEU A 58 -2.87 -5.71 5.98
N LYS A 59 -4.15 -5.77 5.60
CA LYS A 59 -5.29 -5.67 6.53
C LYS A 59 -5.34 -6.83 7.53
N GLU A 60 -5.14 -8.06 7.06
CA GLU A 60 -5.18 -9.25 7.92
C GLU A 60 -4.02 -9.30 8.91
N LYS A 61 -2.88 -8.70 8.57
CA LYS A 61 -1.71 -8.60 9.45
C LYS A 61 -1.92 -7.65 10.64
N LYS A 62 -3.10 -7.04 10.81
CA LYS A 62 -3.45 -6.09 11.89
C LYS A 62 -2.34 -5.07 12.16
N PHE A 63 -2.30 -4.06 11.31
CA PHE A 63 -1.84 -2.73 11.73
C PHE A 63 -2.85 -2.09 12.68
#